data_AF-A0A3A5VWJ0-F1
#
_entry.id   AF-A0A3A5VWJ0-F1
#
_cell.length_a   1.000
_cell.length_b   1.000
_cell.length_c   1.000
_cell.angle_alpha   90.00
_cell.angle_beta   90.00
_cell.angle_gamma   90.00
#
_symmetry.space_group_name_H-M   'P 1'
#
loop_
_entity.id
_entity.type
_entity.pdbx_description
1 polymer ?
#
loop_
_entity_poly.entity_id
_entity_poly.type
_entity_poly.pdbx_seq_one_letter_code
_entity_poly.pdbx_strand_id
1 'polypeptide(L)'
;DGCFILACAVEGPMPQTETVVRQALKEKVKPVLFINKVDRLINELQVTPEDMMARFTETIKKVNKLIKQFAPENKKKEWQVSVQDGTVAFGSAYHNWGITVPYMAKSGISFKEIFEYCNNEDQRTLAQKAPVHEVLLDMAVTKLPGPIEAQKYRIPNIWTGDLESGIGQAMMNCDPDAELAMMVTKIWMDPHAGEVAVGRVYSGAINQGESVYAIGAAKPERVQQVAMMVGGDRITVPKVVAGNIAAVTGIRSAAAGVTLSRDKDFTPFEAIRHYSDPVVTVAVEPKSMKDLPKFIDALRSLAKADASLQVTTNQETGEALLAGMGELHLEITVYRIEEEQNIKVKVSPPIVVYREGIQGSNRGHAFEGKSPNRHNRFFFEIEALSAEVVAALRSGELGDGPVRNSDAKEVGSKFGEYGMDKDVMRKIYAINGTNVLVNDTKGIQNLHETRELIIEAFNEVCVKGPIADEPVQGMFVRLVDAKLHEDAIHRGPAQTIPAVRNGIKGAMMRAKTVLLEPMQKAFISVPNDWLGQVTREVTTRRGIIEDMPSEGSVTTVVGVIPIAETFGFSNDIRAASQGRAVWNTENLGFEILPPQLFDKVVGEIRQRKGLKPEPNPESYYAD
;
A
#
# COMPACT_ATOMS: atom_id res chain seq x y z
N ASP A 1 -0.86 -5.79 17.26
CA ASP A 1 -1.16 -6.93 18.15
C ASP A 1 -2.66 -7.15 18.27
N GLY A 2 -3.43 -6.12 18.64
CA GLY A 2 -4.90 -6.14 18.54
C GLY A 2 -5.45 -4.92 17.80
N CYS A 3 -6.71 -4.98 17.36
CA CYS A 3 -7.41 -3.83 16.77
C CYS A 3 -8.89 -3.79 17.16
N PHE A 4 -9.45 -2.58 17.22
CA PHE A 4 -10.89 -2.35 17.27
C PHE A 4 -11.41 -2.11 15.86
N ILE A 5 -12.27 -2.99 15.37
CA ILE A 5 -13.07 -2.75 14.18
C ILE A 5 -14.20 -1.82 14.60
N LEU A 6 -14.21 -0.61 14.05
CA LEU A 6 -15.26 0.36 14.28
C LEU A 6 -16.32 0.22 13.18
N ALA A 7 -17.55 -0.13 13.54
CA ALA A 7 -18.67 -0.17 12.61
C ALA A 7 -19.73 0.86 13.03
N CYS A 8 -20.26 1.60 12.06
CA CYS A 8 -21.38 2.51 12.30
C CYS A 8 -22.67 1.70 12.50
N ALA A 9 -23.45 1.98 13.54
CA ALA A 9 -24.73 1.30 13.77
C ALA A 9 -25.78 1.62 12.68
N VAL A 10 -25.64 2.76 12.01
CA VAL A 10 -26.55 3.23 10.96
C VAL A 10 -26.14 2.70 9.59
N GLU A 11 -24.87 2.89 9.21
CA GLU A 11 -24.33 2.54 7.88
C GLU A 11 -23.82 1.09 7.78
N GLY A 12 -23.53 0.46 8.93
CA GLY A 12 -22.89 -0.85 8.97
C GLY A 12 -21.41 -0.81 8.56
N PRO A 13 -20.82 -1.99 8.26
CA PRO A 13 -19.47 -2.09 7.72
C PRO A 13 -19.42 -1.57 6.27
N MET A 14 -18.57 -0.59 6.03
CA MET A 14 -18.36 0.02 4.70
C MET A 14 -17.18 -0.65 3.97
N PRO A 15 -16.99 -0.45 2.64
CA PRO A 15 -15.89 -1.05 1.89
C PRO A 15 -14.49 -0.80 2.50
N GLN A 16 -14.22 0.42 2.98
CA GLN A 16 -12.97 0.73 3.69
C GLN A 16 -12.81 -0.09 4.98
N THR A 17 -13.91 -0.44 5.64
CA THR A 17 -13.90 -1.33 6.82
C THR A 17 -13.40 -2.72 6.40
N GLU A 18 -13.83 -3.23 5.26
CA GLU A 18 -13.33 -4.51 4.72
C GLU A 18 -11.84 -4.43 4.37
N THR A 19 -11.39 -3.36 3.71
CA THR A 19 -9.97 -3.16 3.36
C THR A 19 -9.07 -3.18 4.60
N VAL A 20 -9.42 -2.41 5.65
CA VAL A 20 -8.59 -2.34 6.87
C VAL A 20 -8.68 -3.61 7.72
N VAL A 21 -9.83 -4.29 7.74
CA VAL A 21 -9.98 -5.59 8.42
C VAL A 21 -9.15 -6.66 7.72
N ARG A 22 -9.18 -6.71 6.39
CA ARG A 22 -8.34 -7.60 5.58
C ARG A 22 -6.86 -7.38 5.89
N GLN A 23 -6.40 -6.13 5.93
CA GLN A 23 -5.02 -5.80 6.26
C GLN A 23 -4.64 -6.22 7.68
N ALA A 24 -5.47 -5.89 8.67
CA ALA A 24 -5.25 -6.28 10.06
C ALA A 24 -5.14 -7.81 10.19
N LEU A 25 -6.02 -8.57 9.53
CA LEU A 25 -6.01 -10.03 9.59
C LEU A 25 -4.82 -10.65 8.86
N LYS A 26 -4.39 -10.08 7.71
CA LYS A 26 -3.18 -10.50 6.99
C LYS A 26 -1.93 -10.36 7.86
N GLU A 27 -1.85 -9.28 8.64
CA GLU A 27 -0.79 -9.01 9.63
C GLU A 27 -0.94 -9.78 10.96
N LYS A 28 -1.89 -10.72 10.99
CA LYS A 28 -2.28 -11.51 12.16
C LYS A 28 -2.58 -10.62 13.37
N VAL A 29 -3.39 -9.58 13.20
CA VAL A 29 -3.86 -8.73 14.30
C VAL A 29 -5.21 -9.24 14.78
N LYS A 30 -5.34 -9.48 16.09
CA LYS A 30 -6.60 -9.98 16.68
C LYS A 30 -7.66 -8.87 16.70
N PRO A 31 -8.83 -9.05 16.06
CA PRO A 31 -9.87 -8.04 16.06
C PRO A 31 -10.82 -8.17 17.25
N VAL A 32 -11.38 -7.04 17.67
CA VAL A 32 -12.63 -6.93 18.43
C VAL A 32 -13.55 -5.93 17.74
N LEU A 33 -14.86 -5.99 17.99
CA LEU A 33 -15.83 -5.12 17.32
C LEU A 33 -16.39 -4.06 18.28
N PHE A 34 -16.41 -2.81 17.84
CA PHE A 34 -17.17 -1.73 18.48
C PHE A 34 -18.19 -1.15 17.50
N ILE A 35 -19.47 -1.35 17.79
CA ILE A 35 -20.58 -0.75 17.03
C ILE A 35 -20.87 0.62 17.65
N ASN A 36 -20.55 1.67 16.90
CA ASN A 36 -20.61 3.06 17.34
C ASN A 36 -21.81 3.79 16.72
N LYS A 37 -22.15 4.97 17.26
CA LYS A 37 -23.30 5.79 16.85
C LYS A 37 -24.66 5.11 17.10
N VAL A 38 -24.75 4.30 18.16
CA VAL A 38 -26.00 3.63 18.55
C VAL A 38 -27.09 4.64 18.93
N ASP A 39 -26.69 5.80 19.46
CA ASP A 39 -27.58 6.94 19.74
C ASP A 39 -28.35 7.40 18.49
N ARG A 40 -27.68 7.52 17.34
CA ARG A 40 -28.31 7.92 16.07
C ARG A 40 -29.30 6.86 15.59
N LEU A 41 -28.97 5.58 15.79
CA LEU A 41 -29.87 4.49 15.44
C LEU A 41 -31.18 4.57 16.25
N ILE A 42 -31.12 4.89 17.54
CA ILE A 42 -32.30 5.02 18.40
C ILE A 42 -33.07 6.31 18.10
N ASN A 43 -32.37 7.45 18.00
CA ASN A 43 -33.02 8.76 17.96
C ASN A 43 -33.46 9.17 16.55
N GLU A 44 -32.65 8.91 15.52
CA GLU A 44 -32.96 9.35 14.15
C GLU A 44 -33.86 8.35 13.40
N LEU A 45 -33.62 7.05 13.61
CA LEU A 45 -34.35 5.99 12.91
C LEU A 45 -35.53 5.42 13.73
N GLN A 46 -35.67 5.83 14.99
CA GLN A 46 -36.77 5.41 15.90
C GLN A 46 -37.03 3.89 15.87
N VAL A 47 -35.95 3.11 15.80
CA VAL A 47 -36.04 1.66 15.66
C VAL A 47 -36.57 1.01 16.94
N THR A 48 -37.23 -0.13 16.81
CA THR A 48 -37.60 -0.94 17.97
C THR A 48 -36.37 -1.64 18.58
N PRO A 49 -36.42 -2.07 19.85
CA PRO A 49 -35.36 -2.91 20.43
C PRO A 49 -35.08 -4.18 19.61
N GLU A 50 -36.11 -4.80 19.04
CA GLU A 50 -35.98 -5.97 18.17
C GLU A 50 -35.21 -5.63 16.88
N ASP A 51 -35.56 -4.52 16.22
CA ASP A 51 -34.89 -4.07 14.99
C ASP A 51 -33.43 -3.70 15.24
N MET A 52 -33.15 -3.05 16.37
CA MET A 52 -31.78 -2.73 16.80
C MET A 52 -30.94 -4.00 16.95
N MET A 53 -31.47 -5.01 17.65
CA MET A 53 -30.78 -6.29 17.84
C MET A 53 -30.59 -7.06 16.53
N ALA A 54 -31.56 -6.99 15.61
CA ALA A 54 -31.44 -7.56 14.27
C ALA A 54 -30.29 -6.92 13.48
N ARG A 55 -30.18 -5.58 13.48
CA ARG A 55 -29.09 -4.84 12.82
C ARG A 55 -27.71 -5.13 13.42
N PHE A 56 -27.62 -5.21 14.74
CA PHE A 56 -26.38 -5.62 15.41
C PHE A 56 -25.97 -7.04 15.00
N THR A 57 -26.92 -7.97 14.97
CA THR A 57 -26.67 -9.35 14.56
C THR A 57 -26.19 -9.42 13.11
N GLU A 58 -26.77 -8.62 12.21
CA GLU A 58 -26.33 -8.55 10.81
C GLU A 58 -24.91 -7.98 10.68
N THR A 59 -24.62 -6.89 11.41
CA THR A 59 -23.28 -6.28 11.45
C THR A 59 -22.22 -7.28 11.92
N ILE A 60 -22.51 -8.00 13.00
CA ILE A 60 -21.63 -9.04 13.55
C ILE A 60 -21.43 -10.18 12.53
N LYS A 61 -22.49 -10.61 11.84
CA LYS A 61 -22.39 -11.63 10.78
C LYS A 61 -21.51 -11.17 9.62
N LYS A 62 -21.67 -9.92 9.15
CA LYS A 62 -20.84 -9.32 8.08
C LYS A 62 -19.36 -9.32 8.51
N VAL A 63 -19.04 -8.86 9.72
CA VAL A 63 -17.66 -8.84 10.25
C VAL A 63 -17.10 -10.26 10.43
N ASN A 64 -17.87 -11.20 10.96
CA ASN A 64 -17.43 -12.60 11.12
C ASN A 64 -17.20 -13.31 9.78
N LYS A 65 -17.94 -12.94 8.72
CA LYS A 65 -17.68 -13.43 7.36
C LYS A 65 -16.28 -13.00 6.89
N LEU A 66 -15.91 -11.74 7.11
CA LEU A 66 -14.57 -11.23 6.80
C LEU A 66 -13.49 -11.94 7.60
N ILE A 67 -13.70 -12.11 8.92
CA ILE A 67 -12.77 -12.85 9.78
C ILE A 67 -12.58 -14.29 9.29
N LYS A 68 -13.67 -14.99 8.96
CA LYS A 68 -13.59 -16.38 8.47
C LYS A 68 -12.82 -16.49 7.15
N GLN A 69 -12.93 -15.46 6.30
CA GLN A 69 -12.27 -15.42 5.00
C GLN A 69 -10.76 -15.14 5.12
N PHE A 70 -10.37 -14.15 5.94
CA PHE A 70 -9.00 -13.62 5.95
C PHE A 70 -8.17 -13.97 7.19
N ALA A 71 -8.76 -14.48 8.27
CA ALA A 71 -7.99 -14.87 9.45
C ALA A 71 -7.13 -16.12 9.20
N PRO A 72 -6.01 -16.29 9.93
CA PRO A 72 -5.17 -17.49 9.85
C PRO A 72 -5.97 -18.77 10.12
N GLU A 73 -5.71 -19.85 9.38
CA GLU A 73 -6.51 -21.09 9.46
C GLU A 73 -6.65 -21.64 10.89
N ASN A 74 -5.58 -21.57 11.67
CA ASN A 74 -5.54 -22.01 13.07
C ASN A 74 -6.27 -21.06 14.04
N LYS A 75 -6.68 -19.86 13.62
CA LYS A 75 -7.32 -18.83 14.45
C LYS A 75 -8.72 -18.39 13.99
N LYS A 76 -9.19 -18.87 12.82
CA LYS A 76 -10.51 -18.54 12.23
C LYS A 76 -11.72 -18.72 13.15
N LYS A 77 -11.67 -19.67 14.10
CA LYS A 77 -12.76 -19.89 15.08
C LYS A 77 -12.57 -19.03 16.33
N GLU A 78 -11.35 -18.95 16.83
CA GLU A 78 -11.00 -18.24 18.08
C GLU A 78 -11.17 -16.73 17.96
N TRP A 79 -10.93 -16.17 16.77
CA TRP A 79 -10.99 -14.72 16.55
C TRP A 79 -12.38 -14.21 16.13
N GLN A 80 -13.40 -15.07 16.10
CA GLN A 80 -14.75 -14.62 15.82
C GLN A 80 -15.25 -13.70 16.93
N VAL A 81 -15.97 -12.66 16.52
CA VAL A 81 -16.56 -11.70 17.45
C VAL A 81 -17.98 -12.14 17.81
N SER A 82 -18.28 -12.07 19.09
CA SER A 82 -19.48 -12.59 19.71
C SER A 82 -19.88 -11.70 20.88
N VAL A 83 -21.19 -11.47 21.00
CA VAL A 83 -21.74 -10.61 22.06
C VAL A 83 -21.57 -11.29 23.42
N GLN A 84 -21.77 -12.60 23.48
CA GLN A 84 -21.66 -13.41 24.69
C GLN A 84 -20.23 -13.48 25.20
N ASP A 85 -19.26 -13.55 24.29
CA ASP A 85 -17.84 -13.63 24.66
C ASP A 85 -17.25 -12.28 25.06
N GLY A 86 -18.05 -11.19 25.01
CA GLY A 86 -17.59 -9.84 25.31
C GLY A 86 -16.59 -9.28 24.28
N THR A 87 -16.54 -9.85 23.08
CA THR A 87 -15.70 -9.39 21.96
C THR A 87 -16.43 -8.41 21.03
N VAL A 88 -17.66 -8.04 21.40
CA VAL A 88 -18.45 -6.95 20.79
C VAL A 88 -18.85 -5.94 21.87
N ALA A 89 -18.56 -4.67 21.62
CA ALA A 89 -19.06 -3.53 22.38
C ALA A 89 -20.03 -2.69 21.54
N PHE A 90 -20.96 -2.02 22.20
CA PHE A 90 -21.96 -1.12 21.59
C PHE A 90 -21.92 0.23 22.29
N GLY A 91 -22.10 1.34 21.57
CA GLY A 91 -22.17 2.63 22.24
C GLY A 91 -22.17 3.86 21.35
N SER A 92 -21.92 4.99 22.00
CA SER A 92 -21.71 6.28 21.35
C SER A 92 -20.39 6.89 21.85
N ALA A 93 -19.40 6.92 20.98
CA ALA A 93 -18.14 7.60 21.26
C ALA A 93 -18.34 9.11 21.45
N TYR A 94 -19.29 9.72 20.74
CA TYR A 94 -19.58 11.15 20.87
C TYR A 94 -20.19 11.49 22.23
N HIS A 95 -21.11 10.65 22.71
CA HIS A 95 -21.74 10.83 24.01
C HIS A 95 -21.01 10.11 25.17
N ASN A 96 -19.80 9.59 24.93
CA ASN A 96 -18.92 8.98 25.92
C ASN A 96 -19.50 7.78 26.71
N TRP A 97 -20.43 7.02 26.12
CA TRP A 97 -20.97 5.81 26.75
C TRP A 97 -20.77 4.57 25.89
N GLY A 98 -20.63 3.41 26.53
CA GLY A 98 -20.50 2.13 25.86
C GLY A 98 -20.84 0.96 26.77
N ILE A 99 -21.18 -0.18 26.19
CA ILE A 99 -21.54 -1.40 26.93
C ILE A 99 -21.04 -2.65 26.23
N THR A 100 -20.80 -3.68 27.04
CA THR A 100 -20.58 -5.08 26.64
C THR A 100 -21.42 -5.97 27.55
N VAL A 101 -21.74 -7.20 27.14
CA VAL A 101 -22.49 -8.13 28.01
C VAL A 101 -21.79 -8.37 29.36
N PRO A 102 -20.47 -8.59 29.42
CA PRO A 102 -19.77 -8.68 30.71
C PRO A 102 -19.91 -7.42 31.57
N TYR A 103 -19.85 -6.23 30.95
CA TYR A 103 -20.01 -4.98 31.69
C TYR A 103 -21.44 -4.80 32.20
N MET A 104 -22.46 -5.16 31.41
CA MET A 104 -23.86 -5.15 31.83
C MET A 104 -24.11 -6.05 33.03
N ALA A 105 -23.50 -7.24 33.06
CA ALA A 105 -23.59 -8.14 34.22
C ALA A 105 -22.94 -7.55 35.48
N LYS A 106 -21.91 -6.70 35.33
CA LYS A 106 -21.21 -6.03 36.43
C LYS A 106 -21.95 -4.77 36.92
N SER A 107 -22.47 -3.96 36.01
CA SER A 107 -23.12 -2.67 36.33
C SER A 107 -24.61 -2.79 36.63
N GLY A 108 -25.25 -3.89 36.24
CA GLY A 108 -26.69 -4.11 36.37
C GLY A 108 -27.54 -3.38 35.33
N ILE A 109 -26.91 -2.66 34.39
CA ILE A 109 -27.61 -1.87 33.36
C ILE A 109 -28.12 -2.80 32.26
N SER A 110 -29.38 -2.64 31.88
CA SER A 110 -30.00 -3.42 30.81
C SER A 110 -30.06 -2.68 29.47
N PHE A 111 -30.19 -3.41 28.36
CA PHE A 111 -30.41 -2.82 27.04
C PHE A 111 -31.68 -1.96 26.98
N LYS A 112 -32.69 -2.30 27.79
CA LYS A 112 -33.93 -1.54 27.89
C LYS A 112 -33.69 -0.16 28.52
N GLU A 113 -32.91 -0.10 29.58
CA GLU A 113 -32.53 1.18 30.22
C GLU A 113 -31.73 2.06 29.27
N ILE A 114 -30.81 1.48 28.50
CA ILE A 114 -30.03 2.22 27.49
C ILE A 114 -30.95 2.83 26.44
N PHE A 115 -31.91 2.04 25.94
CA PHE A 115 -32.91 2.52 24.99
C PHE A 115 -33.72 3.68 25.58
N GLU A 116 -34.19 3.56 26.83
CA GLU A 116 -34.92 4.61 27.53
C GLU A 116 -34.08 5.87 27.73
N TYR A 117 -32.82 5.75 28.14
CA TYR A 117 -31.91 6.90 28.30
C TYR A 117 -31.65 7.62 26.97
N CYS A 118 -31.42 6.88 25.89
CA CYS A 118 -31.22 7.46 24.56
C CYS A 118 -32.49 8.15 24.05
N ASN A 119 -33.65 7.48 24.17
CA ASN A 119 -34.94 7.99 23.70
C ASN A 119 -35.42 9.23 24.48
N ASN A 120 -35.07 9.33 25.76
CA ASN A 120 -35.35 10.50 26.60
C ASN A 120 -34.26 11.59 26.51
N GLU A 121 -33.31 11.46 25.58
CA GLU A 121 -32.15 12.35 25.39
C GLU A 121 -31.24 12.52 26.64
N ASP A 122 -31.34 11.64 27.63
CA ASP A 122 -30.53 11.66 28.86
C ASP A 122 -29.26 10.80 28.73
N GLN A 123 -28.47 11.08 27.70
CA GLN A 123 -27.22 10.34 27.45
C GLN A 123 -26.08 10.74 28.40
N ARG A 124 -26.21 11.86 29.12
CA ARG A 124 -25.20 12.30 30.10
C ARG A 124 -25.19 11.39 31.33
N THR A 125 -26.37 11.05 31.85
CA THR A 125 -26.48 10.10 32.96
C THR A 125 -26.00 8.71 32.54
N LEU A 126 -26.30 8.31 31.31
CA LEU A 126 -25.81 7.05 30.75
C LEU A 126 -24.27 7.01 30.67
N ALA A 127 -23.62 8.10 30.27
CA ALA A 127 -22.16 8.19 30.23
C ALA A 127 -21.50 8.12 31.62
N GLN A 128 -22.18 8.55 32.67
CA GLN A 128 -21.69 8.39 34.05
C GLN A 128 -21.85 6.94 34.54
N LYS A 129 -22.93 6.28 34.13
CA LYS A 129 -23.23 4.90 34.54
C LYS A 129 -22.45 3.84 33.75
N ALA A 130 -22.16 4.10 32.48
CA ALA A 130 -21.44 3.21 31.58
C ALA A 130 -20.42 3.98 30.73
N PRO A 131 -19.32 4.47 31.33
CA PRO A 131 -18.33 5.29 30.63
C PRO A 131 -17.64 4.48 29.51
N VAL A 132 -17.60 5.03 28.30
CA VAL A 132 -17.06 4.33 27.12
C VAL A 132 -15.60 3.88 27.31
N HIS A 133 -14.79 4.71 27.98
CA HIS A 133 -13.36 4.41 28.18
C HIS A 133 -13.16 3.21 29.11
N GLU A 134 -13.96 3.07 30.18
CA GLU A 134 -13.89 1.90 31.05
C GLU A 134 -14.25 0.64 30.29
N VAL A 135 -15.35 0.67 29.54
CA VAL A 135 -15.84 -0.49 28.79
C VAL A 135 -14.85 -0.93 27.71
N LEU A 136 -14.37 0.01 26.90
CA LEU A 136 -13.45 -0.31 25.81
C LEU A 136 -12.06 -0.69 26.31
N LEU A 137 -11.54 -0.06 27.37
CA LEU A 137 -10.24 -0.44 27.94
C LEU A 137 -10.30 -1.80 28.66
N ASP A 138 -11.38 -2.09 29.39
CA ASP A 138 -11.59 -3.41 30.01
C ASP A 138 -11.67 -4.50 28.92
N MET A 139 -12.39 -4.22 27.84
CA MET A 139 -12.43 -5.10 26.67
C MET A 139 -11.05 -5.27 26.01
N ALA A 140 -10.27 -4.19 25.87
CA ALA A 140 -8.92 -4.26 25.31
C ALA A 140 -8.01 -5.14 26.15
N VAL A 141 -7.99 -4.95 27.47
CA VAL A 141 -7.12 -5.71 28.40
C VAL A 141 -7.56 -7.19 28.47
N THR A 142 -8.86 -7.47 28.46
CA THR A 142 -9.36 -8.84 28.62
C THR A 142 -9.35 -9.66 27.33
N LYS A 143 -9.50 -9.02 26.16
CA LYS A 143 -9.69 -9.73 24.88
C LYS A 143 -8.52 -9.60 23.91
N LEU A 144 -7.76 -8.51 23.94
CA LEU A 144 -6.63 -8.32 23.04
C LEU A 144 -5.34 -8.94 23.64
N PRO A 145 -4.46 -9.51 22.80
CA PRO A 145 -3.27 -10.19 23.27
C PRO A 145 -2.18 -9.20 23.66
N GLY A 146 -1.41 -9.54 24.69
CA GLY A 146 -0.18 -8.83 25.02
C GLY A 146 0.95 -9.14 24.03
N PRO A 147 2.07 -8.38 24.08
CA PRO A 147 3.18 -8.55 23.13
C PRO A 147 3.79 -9.96 23.17
N ILE A 148 3.92 -10.55 24.38
CA ILE A 148 4.48 -11.89 24.60
C ILE A 148 3.65 -12.99 23.92
N GLU A 149 2.34 -12.83 23.85
CA GLU A 149 1.45 -13.77 23.16
C GLU A 149 1.44 -13.49 21.66
N ALA A 150 1.32 -12.21 21.28
CA ALA A 150 1.17 -11.80 19.89
C ALA A 150 2.42 -12.08 19.04
N GLN A 151 3.60 -11.82 19.57
CA GLN A 151 4.85 -11.95 18.82
C GLN A 151 5.10 -13.38 18.31
N LYS A 152 4.73 -14.40 19.09
CA LYS A 152 4.93 -15.82 18.72
C LYS A 152 4.34 -16.20 17.37
N TYR A 153 3.18 -15.66 17.03
CA TYR A 153 2.53 -15.95 15.75
C TYR A 153 2.69 -14.83 14.71
N ARG A 154 3.02 -13.60 15.14
CA ARG A 154 3.24 -12.45 14.25
C ARG A 154 4.65 -12.44 13.63
N ILE A 155 5.71 -12.72 14.39
CA ILE A 155 7.09 -12.69 13.89
C ILE A 155 7.28 -13.55 12.63
N PRO A 156 6.79 -14.80 12.58
CA PRO A 156 6.89 -15.64 11.37
C PRO A 156 6.18 -15.09 10.13
N ASN A 157 5.35 -14.06 10.28
CA ASN A 157 4.60 -13.43 9.19
C ASN A 157 5.20 -12.10 8.73
N ILE A 158 5.92 -11.40 9.61
CA ILE A 158 6.41 -10.04 9.35
C ILE A 158 7.93 -9.98 9.18
N TRP A 159 8.61 -11.09 9.44
CA TRP A 159 10.05 -11.22 9.38
C TRP A 159 10.44 -12.51 8.65
N THR A 160 11.34 -12.39 7.68
CA THR A 160 11.77 -13.47 6.79
C THR A 160 13.12 -14.07 7.17
N GLY A 161 13.69 -13.66 8.32
CA GLY A 161 14.93 -14.24 8.83
C GLY A 161 14.73 -15.62 9.47
N ASP A 162 15.85 -16.22 9.89
CA ASP A 162 15.83 -17.53 10.54
C ASP A 162 15.19 -17.46 11.94
N LEU A 163 14.05 -18.12 12.09
CA LEU A 163 13.30 -18.17 13.35
C LEU A 163 14.01 -18.97 14.45
N GLU A 164 14.90 -19.90 14.08
CA GLU A 164 15.69 -20.70 15.03
C GLU A 164 16.96 -19.97 15.49
N SER A 165 17.29 -18.84 14.85
CA SER A 165 18.39 -18.00 15.31
C SER A 165 18.13 -17.44 16.71
N GLY A 166 19.21 -17.09 17.42
CA GLY A 166 19.11 -16.48 18.75
C GLY A 166 18.23 -15.21 18.76
N ILE A 167 18.27 -14.42 17.68
CA ILE A 167 17.44 -13.22 17.54
C ILE A 167 15.99 -13.52 17.15
N GLY A 168 15.75 -14.56 16.33
CA GLY A 168 14.40 -15.04 16.01
C GLY A 168 13.66 -15.50 17.27
N GLN A 169 14.32 -16.32 18.09
CA GLN A 169 13.78 -16.76 19.38
C GLN A 169 13.60 -15.62 20.38
N ALA A 170 14.54 -14.67 20.43
CA ALA A 170 14.43 -13.48 21.27
C ALA A 170 13.21 -12.61 20.89
N MET A 171 12.98 -12.40 19.59
CA MET A 171 11.80 -11.67 19.09
C MET A 171 10.49 -12.41 19.37
N MET A 172 10.46 -13.75 19.28
CA MET A 172 9.26 -14.53 19.59
C MET A 172 8.92 -14.52 21.09
N ASN A 173 9.93 -14.41 21.95
CA ASN A 173 9.77 -14.40 23.40
C ASN A 173 9.68 -13.00 24.03
N CYS A 174 9.78 -11.94 23.23
CA CYS A 174 9.80 -10.55 23.71
C CYS A 174 10.96 -10.29 24.69
N ASP A 175 12.15 -10.83 24.40
CA ASP A 175 13.29 -10.77 25.32
C ASP A 175 13.86 -9.34 25.40
N PRO A 176 13.86 -8.68 26.58
CA PRO A 176 14.36 -7.31 26.74
C PRO A 176 15.89 -7.20 26.78
N ASP A 177 16.60 -8.30 27.03
CA ASP A 177 18.07 -8.31 27.22
C ASP A 177 18.83 -8.79 25.98
N ALA A 178 18.10 -9.31 25.00
CA ALA A 178 18.64 -9.72 23.71
C ALA A 178 19.04 -8.52 22.82
N GLU A 179 19.42 -8.82 21.57
CA GLU A 179 19.78 -7.82 20.59
C GLU A 179 18.57 -6.97 20.15
N LEU A 180 18.83 -5.69 19.85
CA LEU A 180 17.81 -4.74 19.44
C LEU A 180 17.26 -5.10 18.05
N ALA A 181 15.95 -5.31 18.00
CA ALA A 181 15.19 -5.35 16.75
C ALA A 181 14.00 -4.40 16.88
N MET A 182 14.08 -3.24 16.22
CA MET A 182 13.00 -2.25 16.23
C MET A 182 12.55 -1.95 14.81
N MET A 183 11.24 -1.99 14.59
CA MET A 183 10.62 -1.63 13.30
C MET A 183 10.07 -0.22 13.37
N VAL A 184 10.57 0.69 12.52
CA VAL A 184 10.05 2.06 12.41
C VAL A 184 8.74 2.02 11.64
N THR A 185 7.65 2.44 12.29
CA THR A 185 6.31 2.43 11.68
C THR A 185 5.93 3.80 11.13
N LYS A 186 6.44 4.88 11.71
CA LYS A 186 6.12 6.25 11.28
C LYS A 186 7.24 7.23 11.61
N ILE A 187 7.43 8.21 10.74
CA ILE A 187 8.27 9.38 11.02
C ILE A 187 7.36 10.56 11.35
N TRP A 188 7.63 11.22 12.47
CA TRP A 188 7.01 12.49 12.83
C TRP A 188 8.04 13.60 12.77
N MET A 189 7.61 14.76 12.28
CA MET A 189 8.40 15.97 12.35
C MET A 189 7.96 16.77 13.55
N ASP A 190 8.85 16.91 14.51
CA ASP A 190 8.64 17.80 15.64
C ASP A 190 9.31 19.16 15.40
N PRO A 191 8.61 20.28 15.69
CA PRO A 191 9.19 21.61 15.55
C PRO A 191 10.46 21.86 16.40
N HIS A 192 10.62 21.17 17.53
CA HIS A 192 11.74 21.38 18.46
C HIS A 192 12.77 20.25 18.39
N ALA A 193 12.31 19.00 18.34
CA ALA A 193 13.15 17.80 18.36
C ALA A 193 13.57 17.33 16.95
N GLY A 194 12.99 17.89 15.88
CA GLY A 194 13.27 17.49 14.51
C GLY A 194 12.64 16.15 14.13
N GLU A 195 13.38 15.32 13.39
CA GLU A 195 12.92 14.00 12.96
C GLU A 195 12.79 13.03 14.14
N VAL A 196 11.58 12.51 14.36
CA VAL A 196 11.25 11.52 15.39
C VAL A 196 10.77 10.23 14.73
N ALA A 197 11.57 9.17 14.85
CA ALA A 197 11.21 7.84 14.40
C ALA A 197 10.37 7.13 15.48
N VAL A 198 9.11 6.84 15.16
CA VAL A 198 8.21 6.07 16.03
C VAL A 198 8.17 4.64 15.51
N GLY A 199 8.39 3.68 16.40
CA GLY A 199 8.46 2.28 16.02
C GLY A 199 8.19 1.32 17.17
N ARG A 200 8.06 0.05 16.82
CA ARG A 200 7.82 -1.06 17.74
C ARG A 200 9.13 -1.78 18.03
N VAL A 201 9.48 -1.92 19.31
CA VAL A 201 10.63 -2.75 19.73
C VAL A 201 10.17 -4.20 19.86
N TYR A 202 10.70 -5.09 19.03
CA TYR A 202 10.35 -6.51 19.03
C TYR A 202 11.26 -7.35 19.93
N SER A 203 12.56 -7.03 19.96
CA SER A 203 13.57 -7.68 20.81
C SER A 203 14.57 -6.63 21.33
N GLY A 204 15.16 -6.94 22.49
CA GLY A 204 16.18 -6.14 23.14
C GLY A 204 15.64 -4.83 23.70
N ALA A 205 16.51 -3.82 23.72
CA ALA A 205 16.16 -2.50 24.21
C ALA A 205 16.98 -1.41 23.53
N ILE A 206 16.36 -0.24 23.39
CA ILE A 206 16.99 0.96 22.84
C ILE A 206 17.29 1.95 23.96
N ASN A 207 18.55 2.38 24.04
CA ASN A 207 19.03 3.29 25.07
C ASN A 207 19.38 4.66 24.49
N GLN A 208 19.27 5.69 25.31
CA GLN A 208 19.77 7.01 24.97
C GLN A 208 21.30 6.99 24.80
N GLY A 209 21.80 7.60 23.72
CA GLY A 209 23.24 7.75 23.46
C GLY A 209 23.89 6.55 22.77
N GLU A 210 23.13 5.48 22.51
CA GLU A 210 23.58 4.27 21.83
C GLU A 210 23.70 4.45 20.31
N SER A 211 24.57 3.67 19.67
CA SER A 211 24.73 3.65 18.21
C SER A 211 23.99 2.46 17.59
N VAL A 212 23.15 2.74 16.60
CA VAL A 212 22.34 1.73 15.90
C VAL A 212 22.44 1.92 14.40
N TYR A 213 22.29 0.84 13.65
CA TYR A 213 22.16 0.86 12.20
C TYR A 213 20.68 0.93 11.83
N ALA A 214 20.34 1.90 10.98
CA ALA A 214 19.18 1.77 10.10
C ALA A 214 19.58 0.79 8.99
N ILE A 215 18.93 -0.37 8.91
CA ILE A 215 19.31 -1.42 7.96
C ILE A 215 19.19 -0.88 6.53
N GLY A 216 20.28 -0.98 5.76
CA GLY A 216 20.47 -0.33 4.46
C GLY A 216 21.30 0.96 4.49
N ALA A 217 21.53 1.55 5.66
CA ALA A 217 22.41 2.71 5.82
C ALA A 217 23.90 2.30 5.87
N ALA A 218 24.78 3.18 5.36
CA ALA A 218 26.21 2.90 5.26
C ALA A 218 26.94 2.95 6.62
N LYS A 219 26.43 3.70 7.60
CA LYS A 219 27.09 3.98 8.88
C LYS A 219 26.10 3.89 10.05
N PRO A 220 26.57 3.51 11.26
CA PRO A 220 25.73 3.57 12.45
C PRO A 220 25.47 5.03 12.84
N GLU A 221 24.26 5.30 13.30
CA GLU A 221 23.80 6.61 13.76
C GLU A 221 23.54 6.57 15.27
N ARG A 222 23.75 7.71 15.94
CA ARG A 222 23.65 7.79 17.40
C ARG A 222 22.27 8.27 17.83
N VAL A 223 21.62 7.50 18.68
CA VAL A 223 20.35 7.85 19.31
C VAL A 223 20.55 9.03 20.26
N GLN A 224 19.87 10.14 19.99
CA GLN A 224 19.95 11.36 20.80
C GLN A 224 19.03 11.29 22.01
N GLN A 225 17.76 10.92 21.79
CA GLN A 225 16.76 10.75 22.83
C GLN A 225 15.87 9.56 22.50
N VAL A 226 15.42 8.88 23.55
CA VAL A 226 14.39 7.85 23.51
C VAL A 226 13.23 8.34 24.36
N ALA A 227 12.01 8.19 23.86
CA ALA A 227 10.80 8.61 24.55
C ALA A 227 9.71 7.55 24.42
N MET A 228 8.81 7.52 25.41
CA MET A 228 7.55 6.80 25.33
C MET A 228 6.41 7.77 25.05
N MET A 229 5.41 7.28 24.32
CA MET A 229 4.17 7.99 24.06
C MET A 229 3.22 7.80 25.26
N VAL A 230 2.84 8.88 25.93
CA VAL A 230 1.85 8.86 27.01
C VAL A 230 0.74 9.85 26.67
N GLY A 231 -0.39 9.32 26.18
CA GLY A 231 -1.44 10.16 25.61
C GLY A 231 -0.94 10.92 24.37
N GLY A 232 -1.10 12.23 24.37
CA GLY A 232 -0.55 13.12 23.34
C GLY A 232 0.90 13.53 23.58
N ASP A 233 1.44 13.26 24.78
CA ASP A 233 2.77 13.72 25.18
C ASP A 233 3.84 12.67 24.92
N ARG A 234 5.08 13.14 24.75
CA ARG A 234 6.27 12.29 24.69
C ARG A 234 7.10 12.50 25.93
N ILE A 235 7.27 11.43 26.69
CA ILE A 235 8.07 11.44 27.91
C ILE A 235 9.42 10.81 27.61
N THR A 236 10.48 11.60 27.67
CA THR A 236 11.85 11.13 27.48
C THR A 236 12.21 10.15 28.60
N VAL A 237 12.74 8.99 28.23
CA VAL A 237 13.16 7.93 29.14
C VAL A 237 14.55 7.43 28.76
N PRO A 238 15.34 6.91 29.72
CA PRO A 238 16.70 6.46 29.43
C PRO A 238 16.75 5.20 28.55
N LYS A 239 15.73 4.34 28.63
CA LYS A 239 15.66 3.03 27.96
C LYS A 239 14.22 2.65 27.66
N VAL A 240 13.96 2.06 26.50
CA VAL A 240 12.70 1.39 26.15
C VAL A 240 12.98 -0.05 25.75
N VAL A 241 12.24 -0.99 26.32
CA VAL A 241 12.43 -2.45 26.15
C VAL A 241 11.44 -3.06 25.16
N ALA A 242 11.73 -4.28 24.72
CA ALA A 242 10.89 -5.12 23.88
C ALA A 242 9.41 -5.13 24.32
N GLY A 243 8.52 -5.13 23.34
CA GLY A 243 7.07 -5.10 23.53
C GLY A 243 6.47 -3.69 23.67
N ASN A 244 7.29 -2.63 23.65
CA ASN A 244 6.82 -1.24 23.73
C ASN A 244 6.94 -0.51 22.39
N ILE A 245 6.18 0.59 22.26
CA ILE A 245 6.35 1.56 21.18
C ILE A 245 7.34 2.62 21.67
N ALA A 246 8.41 2.82 20.92
CA ALA A 246 9.46 3.80 21.22
C ALA A 246 9.43 4.93 20.19
N ALA A 247 9.64 6.16 20.66
CA ALA A 247 9.93 7.32 19.85
C ALA A 247 11.42 7.67 20.00
N VAL A 248 12.14 7.78 18.89
CA VAL A 248 13.60 7.88 18.86
C VAL A 248 14.01 9.06 18.00
N THR A 249 14.97 9.86 18.47
CA THR A 249 15.54 10.97 17.72
C THR A 249 17.02 10.75 17.43
N GLY A 250 17.53 11.40 16.37
CA GLY A 250 18.95 11.34 15.99
C GLY A 250 19.28 10.36 14.85
N ILE A 251 18.30 9.59 14.38
CA ILE A 251 18.47 8.64 13.27
C ILE A 251 17.88 9.26 11.99
N ARG A 252 18.73 9.89 11.17
CA ARG A 252 18.36 10.57 9.92
C ARG A 252 18.05 9.60 8.78
N SER A 253 18.67 8.43 8.82
CA SER A 253 18.43 7.36 7.84
C SER A 253 17.16 6.56 8.11
N ALA A 254 16.41 6.89 9.18
CA ALA A 254 15.14 6.24 9.48
C ALA A 254 14.03 6.71 8.51
N ALA A 255 13.23 5.75 8.05
CA ALA A 255 12.01 5.97 7.30
C ALA A 255 10.95 4.96 7.76
N ALA A 256 9.67 5.20 7.45
CA ALA A 256 8.63 4.21 7.70
C ALA A 256 8.97 2.91 6.94
N GLY A 257 8.95 1.78 7.65
CA GLY A 257 9.34 0.48 7.10
C GLY A 257 10.82 0.09 7.34
N VAL A 258 11.65 0.98 7.87
CA VAL A 258 13.07 0.70 8.14
C VAL A 258 13.25 0.00 9.48
N THR A 259 14.14 -0.99 9.51
CA THR A 259 14.53 -1.70 10.72
C THR A 259 15.74 -1.02 11.38
N LEU A 260 15.72 -0.91 12.71
CA LEU A 260 16.86 -0.48 13.52
C LEU A 260 17.42 -1.68 14.29
N SER A 261 18.73 -1.90 14.17
CA SER A 261 19.46 -2.94 14.91
C SER A 261 20.89 -2.51 15.26
N ARG A 262 21.58 -3.29 16.11
CA ARG A 262 23.01 -3.08 16.42
C ARG A 262 23.90 -3.79 15.41
N ASP A 263 23.45 -4.93 14.90
CA ASP A 263 24.08 -5.61 13.78
C ASP A 263 23.72 -4.92 12.45
N LYS A 264 24.73 -4.72 11.61
CA LYS A 264 24.59 -4.17 10.26
C LYS A 264 23.99 -5.20 9.29
N ASP A 265 24.26 -6.49 9.54
CA ASP A 265 23.85 -7.60 8.67
C ASP A 265 22.52 -8.22 9.11
N PHE A 266 21.80 -7.56 10.04
CA PHE A 266 20.47 -7.96 10.49
C PHE A 266 19.50 -8.06 9.29
N THR A 267 18.80 -9.19 9.18
CA THR A 267 17.76 -9.37 8.16
C THR A 267 16.60 -8.41 8.42
N PRO A 268 16.29 -7.44 7.55
CA PRO A 268 15.26 -6.44 7.83
C PRO A 268 13.85 -7.06 7.93
N PHE A 269 12.95 -6.39 8.65
CA PHE A 269 11.52 -6.66 8.55
C PHE A 269 11.01 -6.36 7.15
N GLU A 270 9.87 -6.95 6.78
CA GLU A 270 9.23 -6.62 5.52
C GLU A 270 8.91 -5.12 5.46
N ALA A 271 9.25 -4.49 4.34
CA ALA A 271 8.91 -3.10 4.11
C ALA A 271 7.38 -2.93 4.16
N ILE A 272 6.92 -1.82 4.74
CA ILE A 272 5.49 -1.49 4.76
C ILE A 272 5.08 -1.17 3.30
N ARG A 273 4.60 -2.18 2.58
CA ARG A 273 4.07 -2.01 1.23
C ARG A 273 2.61 -1.58 1.32
N HIS A 274 2.30 -0.39 0.82
CA HIS A 274 0.91 -0.04 0.53
C HIS A 274 0.44 -0.84 -0.67
N TYR A 275 -0.81 -1.32 -0.64
CA TYR A 275 -1.40 -2.14 -1.70
C TYR A 275 -1.64 -1.38 -3.02
N SER A 276 -1.50 -0.04 -3.00
CA SER A 276 -1.81 0.86 -4.11
C SER A 276 -0.57 1.61 -4.54
N ASP A 277 -0.26 1.53 -5.83
CA ASP A 277 0.68 2.42 -6.49
C ASP A 277 0.12 3.84 -6.53
N PRO A 278 0.97 4.88 -6.54
CA PRO A 278 0.54 6.23 -6.85
C PRO A 278 0.06 6.30 -8.31
N VAL A 279 -1.14 6.83 -8.50
CA VAL A 279 -1.88 6.82 -9.78
C VAL A 279 -2.17 8.23 -10.31
N VAL A 280 -2.01 9.26 -9.48
CA VAL A 280 -2.13 10.66 -9.89
C VAL A 280 -0.83 11.38 -9.57
N THR A 281 -0.38 12.25 -10.46
CA THR A 281 0.79 13.12 -10.28
C THR A 281 0.40 14.58 -10.48
N VAL A 282 0.93 15.47 -9.64
CA VAL A 282 0.90 16.93 -9.83
C VAL A 282 2.32 17.48 -9.81
N ALA A 283 2.59 18.50 -10.62
CA ALA A 283 3.78 19.30 -10.48
C ALA A 283 3.54 20.43 -9.49
N VAL A 284 4.49 20.65 -8.60
CA VAL A 284 4.45 21.67 -7.56
C VAL A 284 5.74 22.48 -7.60
N GLU A 285 5.60 23.80 -7.64
CA GLU A 285 6.72 24.75 -7.56
C GLU A 285 6.46 25.79 -6.47
N PRO A 286 7.49 26.24 -5.72
CA PRO A 286 7.32 27.33 -4.78
C PRO A 286 7.07 28.64 -5.53
N LYS A 287 6.13 29.48 -5.06
CA LYS A 287 5.87 30.79 -5.68
C LYS A 287 7.08 31.73 -5.62
N SER A 288 7.95 31.52 -4.64
CA SER A 288 9.15 32.31 -4.41
C SER A 288 10.37 31.40 -4.41
N MET A 289 11.35 31.70 -5.28
CA MET A 289 12.62 30.96 -5.35
C MET A 289 13.43 31.02 -4.05
N LYS A 290 13.15 32.00 -3.17
CA LYS A 290 13.79 32.07 -1.84
C LYS A 290 13.38 30.90 -0.94
N ASP A 291 12.20 30.34 -1.18
CA ASP A 291 11.65 29.25 -0.37
C ASP A 291 12.06 27.87 -0.92
N LEU A 292 12.78 27.81 -2.04
CA LEU A 292 13.16 26.56 -2.70
C LEU A 292 13.91 25.57 -1.78
N PRO A 293 14.90 26.00 -0.96
CA PRO A 293 15.55 25.08 -0.03
C PRO A 293 14.58 24.50 1.00
N LYS A 294 13.73 25.37 1.60
CA LYS A 294 12.72 24.97 2.59
C LYS A 294 11.66 24.06 1.97
N PHE A 295 11.30 24.31 0.72
CA PHE A 295 10.36 23.51 -0.05
C PHE A 295 10.89 22.09 -0.30
N ILE A 296 12.14 21.95 -0.75
CA ILE A 296 12.77 20.65 -0.96
C ILE A 296 12.84 19.85 0.34
N ASP A 297 13.19 20.49 1.46
CA ASP A 297 13.24 19.83 2.77
C ASP A 297 11.85 19.40 3.25
N ALA A 298 10.83 20.26 3.07
CA ALA A 298 9.44 19.94 3.38
C ALA A 298 8.93 18.73 2.56
N LEU A 299 9.24 18.71 1.26
CA LEU A 299 8.86 17.60 0.39
C LEU A 299 9.52 16.27 0.78
N ARG A 300 10.82 16.29 1.09
CA ARG A 300 11.52 15.08 1.59
C ARG A 300 10.92 14.59 2.90
N SER A 301 10.60 15.50 3.80
CA SER A 301 9.93 15.20 5.06
C SER A 301 8.55 14.56 4.83
N LEU A 302 7.74 15.10 3.93
CA LEU A 302 6.43 14.54 3.59
C LEU A 302 6.54 13.15 2.96
N ALA A 303 7.48 12.95 2.03
CA ALA A 303 7.74 11.63 1.42
C ALA A 303 8.20 10.58 2.45
N LYS A 304 8.99 10.98 3.46
CA LYS A 304 9.37 10.09 4.57
C LYS A 304 8.21 9.76 5.51
N ALA A 305 7.26 10.68 5.66
CA ALA A 305 6.12 10.55 6.57
C ALA A 305 4.97 9.73 5.96
N ASP A 306 4.83 9.75 4.63
CA ASP A 306 3.78 9.04 3.89
C ASP A 306 4.39 8.12 2.82
N ALA A 307 4.34 6.81 3.07
CA ALA A 307 4.89 5.80 2.17
C ALA A 307 4.12 5.68 0.84
N SER A 308 2.92 6.25 0.74
CA SER A 308 2.11 6.27 -0.49
C SER A 308 2.37 7.51 -1.38
N LEU A 309 3.21 8.44 -0.91
CA LEU A 309 3.59 9.65 -1.63
C LEU A 309 5.00 9.47 -2.23
N GLN A 310 5.10 9.55 -3.55
CA GLN A 310 6.39 9.59 -4.25
C GLN A 310 6.70 11.02 -4.68
N VAL A 311 7.94 11.46 -4.41
CA VAL A 311 8.40 12.80 -4.74
C VAL A 311 9.62 12.70 -5.65
N THR A 312 9.54 13.33 -6.82
CA THR A 312 10.68 13.50 -7.72
C THR A 312 10.97 14.99 -7.90
N THR A 313 12.17 15.43 -7.55
CA THR A 313 12.56 16.84 -7.68
C THR A 313 13.49 17.04 -8.86
N ASN A 314 13.18 18.00 -9.74
CA ASN A 314 14.10 18.46 -10.76
C ASN A 314 14.88 19.68 -10.22
N GLN A 315 16.18 19.49 -9.99
CA GLN A 315 17.04 20.54 -9.42
C GLN A 315 17.31 21.69 -10.40
N GLU A 316 17.16 21.47 -11.70
CA GLU A 316 17.40 22.49 -12.72
C GLU A 316 16.20 23.45 -12.86
N THR A 317 14.98 22.92 -12.80
CA THR A 317 13.76 23.72 -12.95
C THR A 317 13.17 24.18 -11.60
N GLY A 318 13.55 23.55 -10.49
CA GLY A 318 12.95 23.80 -9.17
C GLY A 318 11.55 23.21 -9.01
N GLU A 319 11.10 22.42 -10.00
CA GLU A 319 9.82 21.75 -10.04
C GLU A 319 9.90 20.39 -9.31
N ALA A 320 8.86 20.07 -8.55
CA ALA A 320 8.71 18.77 -7.92
C ALA A 320 7.45 18.06 -8.40
N LEU A 321 7.58 16.82 -8.84
CA LEU A 321 6.46 15.94 -9.16
C LEU A 321 6.06 15.18 -7.90
N LEU A 322 4.82 15.36 -7.46
CA LEU A 322 4.20 14.64 -6.36
C LEU A 322 3.23 13.61 -6.92
N ALA A 323 3.51 12.32 -6.71
CA ALA A 323 2.64 11.23 -7.12
C ALA A 323 1.99 10.56 -5.90
N GLY A 324 0.67 10.39 -5.94
CA GLY A 324 -0.13 9.85 -4.84
C GLY A 324 -1.36 9.06 -5.31
N MET A 325 -2.14 8.57 -4.35
CA MET A 325 -3.31 7.71 -4.57
C MET A 325 -4.50 8.38 -5.29
N GLY A 326 -4.57 9.71 -5.34
CA GLY A 326 -5.72 10.40 -5.93
C GLY A 326 -5.65 11.92 -5.74
N GLU A 327 -6.60 12.63 -6.37
CA GLU A 327 -6.70 14.10 -6.33
C GLU A 327 -6.77 14.63 -4.90
N LEU A 328 -7.69 14.11 -4.07
CA LEU A 328 -7.86 14.53 -2.67
C LEU A 328 -6.59 14.33 -1.82
N HIS A 329 -5.85 13.24 -2.06
CA HIS A 329 -4.61 12.98 -1.33
C HIS A 329 -3.55 14.03 -1.65
N LEU A 330 -3.43 14.41 -2.93
CA LEU A 330 -2.49 15.46 -3.35
C LEU A 330 -2.95 16.85 -2.87
N GLU A 331 -4.25 17.14 -2.87
CA GLU A 331 -4.81 18.38 -2.30
C GLU A 331 -4.46 18.52 -0.82
N ILE A 332 -4.64 17.46 -0.02
CA ILE A 332 -4.25 17.45 1.40
C ILE A 332 -2.74 17.63 1.53
N THR A 333 -1.95 16.98 0.69
CA THR A 333 -0.47 17.13 0.72
C THR A 333 -0.05 18.57 0.46
N VAL A 334 -0.64 19.21 -0.56
CA VAL A 334 -0.42 20.63 -0.87
C VAL A 334 -0.87 21.51 0.29
N TYR A 335 -2.06 21.26 0.84
CA TYR A 335 -2.57 22.00 2.00
C TYR A 335 -1.59 21.94 3.18
N ARG A 336 -0.99 20.79 3.45
CA ARG A 336 0.03 20.65 4.50
C ARG A 336 1.30 21.44 4.21
N ILE A 337 1.73 21.52 2.95
CA ILE A 337 2.85 22.39 2.55
C ILE A 337 2.50 23.87 2.78
N GLU A 338 1.29 24.28 2.41
CA GLU A 338 0.88 25.68 2.51
C GLU A 338 0.58 26.14 3.94
N GLU A 339 -0.04 25.29 4.76
CA GLU A 339 -0.52 25.64 6.10
C GLU A 339 0.41 25.16 7.22
N GLU A 340 0.95 23.94 7.15
CA GLU A 340 1.88 23.45 8.20
C GLU A 340 3.29 24.04 8.01
N GLN A 341 3.75 24.18 6.76
CA GLN A 341 5.11 24.66 6.45
C GLN A 341 5.16 26.14 6.06
N ASN A 342 4.00 26.77 5.85
CA ASN A 342 3.86 28.16 5.43
C ASN A 342 4.64 28.49 4.14
N ILE A 343 4.58 27.58 3.15
CA ILE A 343 5.22 27.73 1.84
C ILE A 343 4.12 27.81 0.79
N LYS A 344 3.99 28.96 0.13
CA LYS A 344 2.99 29.11 -0.93
C LYS A 344 3.51 28.47 -2.22
N VAL A 345 2.69 27.60 -2.80
CA VAL A 345 3.06 26.82 -3.98
C VAL A 345 2.11 27.11 -5.15
N LYS A 346 2.57 26.82 -6.37
CA LYS A 346 1.70 26.65 -7.53
C LYS A 346 1.63 25.17 -7.85
N VAL A 347 0.45 24.73 -8.24
CA VAL A 347 0.16 23.34 -8.52
C VAL A 347 -0.33 23.24 -9.96
N SER A 348 0.23 22.32 -10.74
CA SER A 348 -0.28 22.01 -12.07
C SER A 348 -1.61 21.25 -11.98
N PRO A 349 -2.38 21.16 -13.06
CA PRO A 349 -3.48 20.19 -13.13
C PRO A 349 -2.98 18.77 -12.82
N PRO A 350 -3.80 17.94 -12.15
CA PRO A 350 -3.47 16.55 -11.88
C PRO A 350 -3.42 15.74 -13.19
N ILE A 351 -2.48 14.81 -13.22
CA ILE A 351 -2.20 13.95 -14.36
C ILE A 351 -2.31 12.50 -13.90
N VAL A 352 -2.91 11.66 -14.73
CA VAL A 352 -2.95 10.22 -14.49
C VAL A 352 -1.62 9.58 -14.88
N VAL A 353 -1.14 8.69 -14.02
CA VAL A 353 0.03 7.85 -14.29
C VAL A 353 -0.45 6.56 -14.95
N TYR A 354 -0.14 6.40 -16.23
CA TYR A 354 -0.47 5.20 -16.98
C TYR A 354 0.61 4.13 -16.76
N ARG A 355 0.34 2.92 -17.25
CA ARG A 355 1.34 1.84 -17.33
C ARG A 355 1.39 1.29 -18.75
N GLU A 356 2.53 0.75 -19.15
CA GLU A 356 2.64 -0.01 -20.39
C GLU A 356 2.56 -1.50 -20.06
N GLY A 357 1.66 -2.22 -20.74
CA GLY A 357 1.47 -3.66 -20.58
C GLY A 357 1.70 -4.40 -21.88
N ILE A 358 1.70 -5.73 -21.81
CA ILE A 358 1.80 -6.62 -22.97
C ILE A 358 0.48 -7.38 -23.09
N GLN A 359 -0.10 -7.44 -24.29
CA GLN A 359 -1.32 -8.23 -24.54
C GLN A 359 -1.02 -9.55 -25.27
N GLY A 360 0.03 -9.57 -26.08
CA GLY A 360 0.39 -10.73 -26.89
C GLY A 360 1.60 -11.51 -26.38
N SER A 361 2.26 -12.17 -27.31
CA SER A 361 3.52 -12.89 -27.13
C SER A 361 4.28 -12.87 -28.45
N ASN A 362 5.60 -12.79 -28.41
CA ASN A 362 6.47 -13.02 -29.56
C ASN A 362 7.24 -14.35 -29.46
N ARG A 363 6.71 -15.34 -28.73
CA ARG A 363 7.31 -16.67 -28.61
C ARG A 363 7.55 -17.32 -29.97
N GLY A 364 8.76 -17.88 -30.15
CA GLY A 364 9.19 -18.45 -31.43
C GLY A 364 9.66 -17.41 -32.46
N HIS A 365 9.49 -16.11 -32.17
CA HIS A 365 9.89 -14.99 -33.02
C HIS A 365 10.69 -13.96 -32.22
N ALA A 366 11.78 -14.42 -31.61
CA ALA A 366 12.65 -13.59 -30.79
C ALA A 366 13.12 -12.32 -31.52
N PHE A 367 13.15 -11.21 -30.80
CA PHE A 367 13.65 -9.93 -31.31
C PHE A 367 15.15 -9.82 -31.05
N GLU A 368 15.92 -9.41 -32.08
CA GLU A 368 17.36 -9.26 -31.99
C GLU A 368 17.73 -7.83 -31.55
N GLY A 369 18.26 -7.69 -30.35
CA GLY A 369 18.93 -6.47 -29.89
C GLY A 369 20.42 -6.48 -30.25
N LYS A 370 20.91 -5.44 -30.91
CA LYS A 370 22.31 -5.33 -31.35
C LYS A 370 23.04 -4.27 -30.54
N SER A 371 24.30 -4.54 -30.18
CA SER A 371 25.15 -3.50 -29.61
C SER A 371 25.52 -2.44 -30.64
N PRO A 372 25.83 -1.20 -30.24
CA PRO A 372 26.30 -0.14 -31.14
C PRO A 372 27.48 -0.57 -32.03
N ASN A 373 28.41 -1.36 -31.50
CA ASN A 373 29.53 -1.93 -32.27
C ASN A 373 29.16 -3.17 -33.11
N ARG A 374 27.91 -3.64 -33.07
CA ARG A 374 27.36 -4.81 -33.78
C ARG A 374 28.02 -6.16 -33.49
N HIS A 375 28.91 -6.23 -32.49
CA HIS A 375 29.58 -7.46 -32.10
C HIS A 375 28.72 -8.33 -31.18
N ASN A 376 27.89 -7.72 -30.35
CA ASN A 376 27.02 -8.43 -29.41
C ASN A 376 25.57 -8.40 -29.89
N ARG A 377 24.90 -9.54 -29.74
CA ARG A 377 23.49 -9.72 -30.11
C ARG A 377 22.78 -10.45 -28.98
N PHE A 378 21.59 -10.00 -28.64
CA PHE A 378 20.74 -10.62 -27.62
C PHE A 378 19.37 -10.87 -28.21
N PHE A 379 18.80 -12.04 -27.94
CA PHE A 379 17.51 -12.45 -28.50
C PHE A 379 16.48 -12.56 -27.39
N PHE A 380 15.42 -11.74 -27.48
CA PHE A 380 14.40 -11.63 -26.45
C PHE A 380 13.03 -12.12 -26.92
N GLU A 381 12.39 -12.89 -26.06
CA GLU A 381 10.96 -13.19 -26.12
C GLU A 381 10.26 -12.58 -24.92
N ILE A 382 9.07 -12.04 -25.13
CA ILE A 382 8.24 -11.35 -24.15
C ILE A 382 6.82 -11.88 -24.25
N GLU A 383 6.24 -12.11 -23.08
CA GLU A 383 4.87 -12.56 -22.90
C GLU A 383 4.20 -11.77 -21.78
N ALA A 384 2.87 -11.69 -21.81
CA ALA A 384 2.10 -11.18 -20.70
C ALA A 384 2.08 -12.18 -19.53
N LEU A 385 2.31 -11.70 -18.31
CA LEU A 385 2.07 -12.48 -17.10
C LEU A 385 0.56 -12.63 -16.84
N SER A 386 0.17 -13.76 -16.23
CA SER A 386 -1.22 -13.95 -15.81
C SER A 386 -1.60 -12.98 -14.69
N ALA A 387 -2.89 -12.65 -14.59
CA ALA A 387 -3.40 -11.75 -13.55
C ALA A 387 -3.08 -12.25 -12.13
N GLU A 388 -3.11 -13.56 -11.91
CA GLU A 388 -2.76 -14.19 -10.63
C GLU A 388 -1.29 -13.97 -10.26
N VAL A 389 -0.37 -14.14 -11.22
CA VAL A 389 1.07 -13.90 -10.99
C VAL A 389 1.33 -12.42 -10.74
N VAL A 390 0.68 -11.52 -11.49
CA VAL A 390 0.79 -10.07 -11.26
C VAL A 390 0.28 -9.69 -9.86
N ALA A 391 -0.82 -10.29 -9.40
CA ALA A 391 -1.36 -10.05 -8.06
C ALA A 391 -0.39 -10.54 -6.96
N ALA A 392 0.22 -11.72 -7.13
CA ALA A 392 1.22 -12.26 -6.20
C ALA A 392 2.52 -11.43 -6.17
N LEU A 393 2.94 -10.91 -7.32
CA LEU A 393 4.07 -9.97 -7.39
C LEU A 393 3.76 -8.67 -6.64
N ARG A 394 2.56 -8.12 -6.82
CA ARG A 394 2.11 -6.92 -6.08
C ARG A 394 1.99 -7.17 -4.58
N SER A 395 1.51 -8.35 -4.16
CA SER A 395 1.37 -8.69 -2.75
C SER A 395 2.71 -8.91 -2.04
N GLY A 396 3.80 -9.05 -2.81
CA GLY A 396 5.16 -9.25 -2.32
C GLY A 396 5.56 -10.70 -2.05
N GLU A 397 4.65 -11.65 -2.29
CA GLU A 397 4.86 -13.09 -2.03
C GLU A 397 6.04 -13.69 -2.83
N LEU A 398 6.35 -13.10 -3.98
CA LEU A 398 7.36 -13.59 -4.92
C LEU A 398 8.72 -12.87 -4.81
N GLY A 399 8.85 -11.91 -3.87
CA GLY A 399 10.06 -11.10 -3.70
C GLY A 399 10.21 -9.97 -4.73
N ASP A 400 11.28 -9.19 -4.61
CA ASP A 400 11.60 -8.09 -5.54
C ASP A 400 13.12 -7.90 -5.64
N GLY A 401 13.61 -7.45 -6.79
CA GLY A 401 15.02 -7.19 -7.06
C GLY A 401 15.79 -8.34 -7.75
N PRO A 402 17.13 -8.24 -7.79
CA PRO A 402 17.98 -9.25 -8.43
C PRO A 402 17.99 -10.55 -7.60
N VAL A 403 17.71 -11.68 -8.25
CA VAL A 403 17.60 -12.98 -7.58
C VAL A 403 18.95 -13.69 -7.61
N ARG A 404 19.53 -14.02 -6.46
CA ARG A 404 20.82 -14.75 -6.41
C ARG A 404 20.63 -16.19 -6.90
N ASN A 405 21.72 -16.80 -7.40
CA ASN A 405 21.66 -18.19 -7.90
C ASN A 405 21.27 -19.20 -6.80
N SER A 406 21.60 -18.92 -5.53
CA SER A 406 21.20 -19.74 -4.38
C SER A 406 19.68 -19.77 -4.19
N ASP A 407 19.03 -18.64 -4.43
CA ASP A 407 17.64 -18.39 -4.06
C ASP A 407 16.70 -18.67 -5.24
N ALA A 408 17.25 -18.73 -6.46
CA ALA A 408 16.51 -18.94 -7.71
C ALA A 408 15.67 -20.24 -7.73
N LYS A 409 16.13 -21.29 -7.03
CA LYS A 409 15.37 -22.55 -6.94
C LYS A 409 14.13 -22.43 -6.06
N GLU A 410 14.22 -21.70 -4.96
CA GLU A 410 13.09 -21.45 -4.06
C GLU A 410 12.09 -20.51 -4.73
N VAL A 411 12.58 -19.37 -5.22
CA VAL A 411 11.77 -18.37 -5.93
C VAL A 411 11.08 -19.01 -7.13
N GLY A 412 11.79 -19.76 -7.96
CA GLY A 412 11.21 -20.45 -9.11
C GLY A 412 10.18 -21.52 -8.74
N SER A 413 10.30 -22.14 -7.55
CA SER A 413 9.28 -23.07 -7.05
C SER A 413 7.99 -22.34 -6.67
N LYS A 414 8.09 -21.16 -6.06
CA LYS A 414 6.94 -20.29 -5.74
C LYS A 414 6.18 -19.89 -7.00
N PHE A 415 6.87 -19.44 -8.06
CA PHE A 415 6.22 -19.14 -9.35
C PHE A 415 5.51 -20.36 -9.97
N GLY A 416 6.03 -21.57 -9.73
CA GLY A 416 5.40 -22.81 -10.18
C GLY A 416 4.07 -23.14 -9.48
N GLU A 417 3.80 -22.57 -8.31
CA GLU A 417 2.50 -22.69 -7.63
C GLU A 417 1.41 -21.86 -8.33
N TYR A 418 1.80 -20.79 -9.03
CA TYR A 418 0.94 -19.94 -9.84
C TYR A 418 0.90 -20.36 -11.32
N GLY A 419 1.29 -21.60 -11.64
CA GLY A 419 1.15 -22.18 -12.98
C GLY A 419 2.26 -21.84 -13.99
N MET A 420 3.36 -21.21 -13.57
CA MET A 420 4.52 -20.99 -14.46
C MET A 420 5.41 -22.23 -14.57
N ASP A 421 6.16 -22.34 -15.67
CA ASP A 421 7.10 -23.44 -15.90
C ASP A 421 8.26 -23.39 -14.89
N LYS A 422 8.33 -24.40 -14.01
CA LYS A 422 9.33 -24.49 -12.94
C LYS A 422 10.77 -24.51 -13.46
N ASP A 423 11.03 -25.13 -14.61
CA ASP A 423 12.38 -25.26 -15.14
C ASP A 423 12.88 -23.96 -15.76
N VAL A 424 11.98 -23.19 -16.37
CA VAL A 424 12.26 -21.83 -16.84
C VAL A 424 12.47 -20.90 -15.64
N MET A 425 11.58 -20.95 -14.64
CA MET A 425 11.61 -20.04 -13.50
C MET A 425 12.79 -20.26 -12.54
N ARG A 426 13.41 -21.45 -12.53
CA ARG A 426 14.68 -21.70 -11.81
C ARG A 426 15.86 -20.88 -12.34
N LYS A 427 15.75 -20.32 -13.55
CA LYS A 427 16.79 -19.49 -14.18
C LYS A 427 16.48 -17.98 -14.11
N ILE A 428 15.70 -17.57 -13.11
CA ILE A 428 15.33 -16.18 -12.90
C ILE A 428 16.55 -15.30 -12.63
N TYR A 429 16.61 -14.15 -13.27
CA TYR A 429 17.68 -13.16 -13.11
C TYR A 429 17.27 -12.03 -12.18
N ALA A 430 16.10 -11.45 -12.42
CA ALA A 430 15.59 -10.33 -11.65
C ALA A 430 14.06 -10.25 -11.70
N ILE A 431 13.51 -9.68 -10.63
CA ILE A 431 12.13 -9.23 -10.53
C ILE A 431 12.19 -7.72 -10.33
N ASN A 432 11.37 -6.97 -11.06
CA ASN A 432 11.23 -5.53 -10.85
C ASN A 432 9.73 -5.19 -10.82
N GLY A 433 9.21 -5.02 -9.60
CA GLY A 433 7.80 -4.78 -9.36
C GLY A 433 6.95 -5.95 -9.85
N THR A 434 6.27 -5.78 -10.99
CA THR A 434 5.41 -6.80 -11.61
C THR A 434 6.02 -7.43 -12.87
N ASN A 435 7.30 -7.17 -13.13
CA ASN A 435 8.00 -7.65 -14.31
C ASN A 435 9.06 -8.68 -13.91
N VAL A 436 9.26 -9.69 -14.76
CA VAL A 436 10.14 -10.83 -14.49
C VAL A 436 11.10 -11.03 -15.65
N LEU A 437 12.39 -11.18 -15.35
CA LEU A 437 13.44 -11.50 -16.31
C LEU A 437 14.01 -12.89 -16.03
N VAL A 438 14.01 -13.75 -17.05
CA VAL A 438 14.59 -15.09 -17.02
C VAL A 438 15.65 -15.26 -18.11
N ASN A 439 16.72 -15.97 -17.76
CA ASN A 439 17.70 -16.44 -18.74
C ASN A 439 17.37 -17.87 -19.18
N ASP A 440 16.85 -18.03 -20.40
CA ASP A 440 16.57 -19.34 -20.99
C ASP A 440 17.62 -19.78 -22.05
N THR A 441 18.83 -19.24 -21.95
CA THR A 441 19.94 -19.62 -22.84
C THR A 441 20.57 -20.96 -22.44
N LYS A 442 21.37 -21.54 -23.35
CA LYS A 442 22.13 -22.78 -23.11
C LYS A 442 23.60 -22.61 -23.53
N GLY A 443 24.51 -22.66 -22.55
CA GLY A 443 25.95 -22.81 -22.80
C GLY A 443 26.68 -21.61 -23.43
N ILE A 444 26.18 -20.38 -23.23
CA ILE A 444 26.78 -19.17 -23.81
C ILE A 444 27.98 -18.72 -22.97
N GLN A 445 29.16 -18.69 -23.59
CA GLN A 445 30.38 -18.19 -22.95
C GLN A 445 30.24 -16.70 -22.61
N ASN A 446 30.86 -16.28 -21.50
CA ASN A 446 30.93 -14.89 -21.05
C ASN A 446 29.61 -14.19 -20.63
N LEU A 447 28.46 -14.87 -20.72
CA LEU A 447 27.15 -14.30 -20.37
C LEU A 447 27.02 -13.95 -18.87
N HIS A 448 27.71 -14.71 -18.02
CA HIS A 448 27.70 -14.50 -16.57
C HIS A 448 28.29 -13.14 -16.16
N GLU A 449 29.32 -12.67 -16.87
CA GLU A 449 29.96 -11.36 -16.62
C GLU A 449 29.05 -10.20 -17.04
N THR A 450 28.20 -10.41 -18.05
CA THR A 450 27.25 -9.39 -18.53
C THR A 450 25.93 -9.37 -17.77
N ARG A 451 25.76 -10.26 -16.78
CA ARG A 451 24.50 -10.44 -16.05
C ARG A 451 24.01 -9.14 -15.41
N GLU A 452 24.88 -8.42 -14.70
CA GLU A 452 24.51 -7.18 -14.00
C GLU A 452 24.05 -6.10 -14.99
N LEU A 453 24.74 -6.00 -16.14
CA LEU A 453 24.39 -5.05 -17.21
C LEU A 453 23.03 -5.38 -17.86
N ILE A 454 22.71 -6.67 -17.99
CA ILE A 454 21.39 -7.10 -18.49
C ILE A 454 20.30 -6.71 -17.49
N ILE A 455 20.53 -6.92 -16.18
CA ILE A 455 19.57 -6.56 -15.13
C ILE A 455 19.38 -5.04 -15.07
N GLU A 456 20.46 -4.26 -15.19
CA GLU A 456 20.40 -2.80 -15.24
C GLU A 456 19.57 -2.31 -16.44
N ALA A 457 19.82 -2.83 -17.63
CA ALA A 457 19.05 -2.50 -18.82
C ALA A 457 17.56 -2.91 -18.71
N PHE A 458 17.28 -4.06 -18.10
CA PHE A 458 15.90 -4.50 -17.82
C PHE A 458 15.20 -3.53 -16.86
N ASN A 459 15.88 -3.09 -15.81
CA ASN A 459 15.34 -2.11 -14.86
C ASN A 459 15.07 -0.76 -15.54
N GLU A 460 15.93 -0.30 -16.46
CA GLU A 460 15.67 0.91 -17.25
C GLU A 460 14.38 0.80 -18.08
N VAL A 461 14.15 -0.35 -18.73
CA VAL A 461 12.93 -0.58 -19.52
C VAL A 461 11.69 -0.65 -18.64
N CYS A 462 11.80 -1.24 -17.45
CA CYS A 462 10.68 -1.30 -16.50
C CYS A 462 10.20 0.09 -16.07
N VAL A 463 11.10 1.09 -16.01
CA VAL A 463 10.76 2.48 -15.68
C VAL A 463 10.24 3.24 -16.91
N LYS A 464 10.78 2.97 -18.09
CA LYS A 464 10.43 3.67 -19.34
C LYS A 464 10.11 2.70 -20.48
N GLY A 465 8.83 2.45 -20.71
CA GLY A 465 8.34 1.64 -21.82
C GLY A 465 8.58 2.24 -23.23
N PRO A 466 8.30 1.49 -24.31
CA PRO A 466 8.50 1.93 -25.68
C PRO A 466 7.43 2.88 -26.25
N ILE A 467 6.20 2.88 -25.70
CA ILE A 467 5.08 3.67 -26.23
C ILE A 467 5.17 5.12 -25.76
N ALA A 468 5.24 5.38 -24.46
CA ALA A 468 5.07 6.72 -23.90
C ALA A 468 6.07 7.04 -22.77
N ASP A 469 7.13 6.23 -22.61
CA ASP A 469 8.04 6.26 -21.46
C ASP A 469 7.27 6.19 -20.13
N GLU A 470 6.18 5.41 -20.09
CA GLU A 470 5.45 5.11 -18.86
C GLU A 470 5.97 3.80 -18.25
N PRO A 471 5.87 3.60 -16.92
CA PRO A 471 6.37 2.38 -16.28
C PRO A 471 5.65 1.13 -16.79
N VAL A 472 6.41 0.05 -16.96
CA VAL A 472 5.92 -1.21 -17.52
C VAL A 472 5.34 -2.10 -16.41
N GLN A 473 4.27 -2.82 -16.71
CA GLN A 473 3.62 -3.76 -15.80
C GLN A 473 3.34 -5.11 -16.49
N GLY A 474 3.53 -6.19 -15.73
CA GLY A 474 3.08 -7.53 -16.11
C GLY A 474 3.87 -8.16 -17.26
N MET A 475 5.14 -7.76 -17.44
CA MET A 475 6.00 -8.24 -18.51
C MET A 475 6.83 -9.46 -18.07
N PHE A 476 6.76 -10.55 -18.84
CA PHE A 476 7.66 -11.70 -18.70
C PHE A 476 8.69 -11.70 -19.82
N VAL A 477 9.97 -11.49 -19.49
CA VAL A 477 11.08 -11.42 -20.45
C VAL A 477 11.91 -12.69 -20.37
N ARG A 478 12.11 -13.35 -21.51
CA ARG A 478 13.04 -14.47 -21.69
C ARG A 478 14.18 -14.05 -22.60
N LEU A 479 15.41 -14.14 -22.10
CA LEU A 479 16.60 -14.14 -22.94
C LEU A 479 16.79 -15.56 -23.48
N VAL A 480 16.53 -15.77 -24.77
CA VAL A 480 16.54 -17.13 -25.38
C VAL A 480 17.88 -17.47 -26.03
N ASP A 481 18.58 -16.47 -26.55
CA ASP A 481 19.90 -16.64 -27.16
C ASP A 481 20.73 -15.35 -27.03
N ALA A 482 22.05 -15.47 -27.12
CA ALA A 482 22.97 -14.34 -27.14
C ALA A 482 24.28 -14.71 -27.86
N LYS A 483 24.81 -13.75 -28.62
CA LYS A 483 26.14 -13.81 -29.21
C LYS A 483 26.98 -12.71 -28.59
N LEU A 484 28.03 -13.07 -27.89
CA LEU A 484 28.93 -12.12 -27.23
C LEU A 484 30.31 -12.16 -27.88
N HIS A 485 30.97 -11.01 -27.92
CA HIS A 485 32.38 -10.93 -28.33
C HIS A 485 33.29 -11.58 -27.28
N GLU A 486 34.42 -12.14 -27.68
CA GLU A 486 35.34 -12.79 -26.73
C GLU A 486 35.96 -11.77 -25.77
N ASP A 487 36.48 -10.66 -26.30
CA ASP A 487 37.11 -9.60 -25.50
C ASP A 487 36.12 -8.76 -24.69
N ALA A 488 36.40 -8.58 -23.39
CA ALA A 488 35.58 -7.79 -22.48
C ALA A 488 35.44 -6.31 -22.87
N ILE A 489 36.43 -5.76 -23.58
CA ILE A 489 36.43 -4.36 -24.06
C ILE A 489 35.24 -4.10 -24.99
N HIS A 490 34.85 -5.10 -25.78
CA HIS A 490 33.71 -5.00 -26.70
C HIS A 490 32.36 -5.31 -26.04
N ARG A 491 32.35 -5.63 -24.73
CA ARG A 491 31.18 -6.07 -23.93
C ARG A 491 30.80 -5.12 -22.79
N GLY A 492 31.44 -3.94 -22.71
CA GLY A 492 31.21 -3.00 -21.62
C GLY A 492 29.78 -2.42 -21.55
N PRO A 493 29.47 -1.62 -20.52
CA PRO A 493 28.14 -1.05 -20.28
C PRO A 493 27.56 -0.30 -21.49
N ALA A 494 28.38 0.52 -22.15
CA ALA A 494 27.99 1.28 -23.34
C ALA A 494 27.59 0.41 -24.56
N GLN A 495 27.94 -0.89 -24.54
CA GLN A 495 27.61 -1.83 -25.61
C GLN A 495 26.43 -2.72 -25.23
N THR A 496 26.48 -3.31 -24.03
CA THR A 496 25.51 -4.29 -23.56
C THR A 496 24.18 -3.64 -23.19
N ILE A 497 24.20 -2.51 -22.47
CA ILE A 497 22.96 -1.86 -21.98
C ILE A 497 22.06 -1.42 -23.14
N PRO A 498 22.55 -0.69 -24.16
CA PRO A 498 21.71 -0.30 -25.30
C PRO A 498 21.19 -1.49 -26.09
N ALA A 499 22.00 -2.54 -26.27
CA ALA A 499 21.61 -3.75 -26.99
C ALA A 499 20.43 -4.47 -26.31
N VAL A 500 20.52 -4.64 -24.99
CA VAL A 500 19.48 -5.28 -24.19
C VAL A 500 18.23 -4.39 -24.13
N ARG A 501 18.40 -3.10 -23.87
CA ARG A 501 17.29 -2.14 -23.80
C ARG A 501 16.49 -2.08 -25.09
N ASN A 502 17.17 -1.93 -26.23
CA ASN A 502 16.50 -1.91 -27.54
C ASN A 502 15.94 -3.28 -27.90
N GLY A 503 16.63 -4.36 -27.54
CA GLY A 503 16.14 -5.73 -27.73
C GLY A 503 14.82 -5.99 -27.00
N ILE A 504 14.72 -5.59 -25.74
CA ILE A 504 13.49 -5.72 -24.94
C ILE A 504 12.41 -4.78 -25.49
N LYS A 505 12.71 -3.49 -25.73
CA LYS A 505 11.71 -2.54 -26.29
C LYS A 505 11.16 -2.99 -27.66
N GLY A 506 12.01 -3.51 -28.52
CA GLY A 506 11.60 -4.08 -29.80
C GLY A 506 10.75 -5.35 -29.64
N ALA A 507 11.13 -6.25 -28.74
CA ALA A 507 10.33 -7.42 -28.39
C ALA A 507 8.95 -7.04 -27.83
N MET A 508 8.86 -5.96 -27.02
CA MET A 508 7.58 -5.47 -26.49
C MET A 508 6.66 -5.01 -27.63
N MET A 509 7.19 -4.21 -28.56
CA MET A 509 6.43 -3.77 -29.74
C MET A 509 5.92 -4.96 -30.56
N ARG A 510 6.76 -5.98 -30.76
CA ARG A 510 6.37 -7.23 -31.45
C ARG A 510 5.33 -8.03 -30.67
N ALA A 511 5.39 -8.03 -29.34
CA ALA A 511 4.44 -8.69 -28.46
C ALA A 511 3.14 -7.88 -28.22
N LYS A 512 2.92 -6.80 -28.99
CA LYS A 512 1.76 -5.90 -28.91
C LYS A 512 1.66 -5.23 -27.53
N THR A 513 2.50 -4.23 -27.33
CA THR A 513 2.41 -3.33 -26.17
C THR A 513 1.07 -2.58 -26.18
N VAL A 514 0.44 -2.48 -25.01
CA VAL A 514 -0.80 -1.75 -24.77
C VAL A 514 -0.58 -0.71 -23.68
N LEU A 515 -1.39 0.34 -23.68
CA LEU A 515 -1.43 1.28 -22.57
C LEU A 515 -2.48 0.81 -21.56
N LEU A 516 -2.15 0.82 -20.28
CA LEU A 516 -3.04 0.50 -19.19
C LEU A 516 -3.40 1.78 -18.44
N GLU A 517 -4.69 2.00 -18.22
CA GLU A 517 -5.21 3.09 -17.42
C GLU A 517 -5.57 2.60 -16.00
N PRO A 518 -5.32 3.40 -14.95
CA PRO A 518 -5.71 3.03 -13.62
C PRO A 518 -7.22 3.19 -13.40
N MET A 519 -7.80 2.19 -12.74
CA MET A 519 -9.22 2.08 -12.46
C MET A 519 -9.46 2.16 -10.95
N GLN A 520 -10.55 2.79 -10.56
CA GLN A 520 -11.02 2.80 -9.18
C GLN A 520 -12.44 2.26 -9.09
N LYS A 521 -12.70 1.50 -8.02
CA LYS A 521 -14.03 1.07 -7.64
C LYS A 521 -14.66 2.15 -6.76
N ALA A 522 -15.75 2.73 -7.23
CA ALA A 522 -16.54 3.74 -6.55
C ALA A 522 -17.75 3.10 -5.89
N PHE A 523 -18.01 3.48 -4.64
CA PHE A 523 -19.18 3.11 -3.87
C PHE A 523 -19.91 4.41 -3.53
N ILE A 524 -21.12 4.59 -4.07
CA ILE A 524 -21.87 5.84 -3.93
C ILE A 524 -23.24 5.52 -3.35
N SER A 525 -23.40 5.80 -2.06
CA SER A 525 -24.66 5.62 -1.33
C SER A 525 -25.49 6.90 -1.42
N VAL A 526 -26.73 6.75 -1.89
CA VAL A 526 -27.63 7.88 -2.12
C VAL A 526 -29.09 7.49 -1.85
N PRO A 527 -29.94 8.40 -1.35
CA PRO A 527 -31.37 8.16 -1.30
C PRO A 527 -31.96 7.84 -2.68
N ASN A 528 -32.98 6.98 -2.73
CA ASN A 528 -33.55 6.47 -3.98
C ASN A 528 -34.02 7.59 -4.95
N ASP A 529 -34.44 8.74 -4.42
CA ASP A 529 -34.86 9.92 -5.21
C ASP A 529 -33.76 10.47 -6.14
N TRP A 530 -32.49 10.30 -5.77
CA TRP A 530 -31.33 10.86 -6.47
C TRP A 530 -30.52 9.80 -7.23
N LEU A 531 -30.92 8.52 -7.14
CA LEU A 531 -30.23 7.40 -7.78
C LEU A 531 -30.02 7.64 -9.28
N GLY A 532 -31.05 8.12 -9.99
CA GLY A 532 -30.96 8.37 -11.43
C GLY A 532 -29.87 9.37 -11.83
N GLN A 533 -29.67 10.43 -11.02
CA GLN A 533 -28.64 11.44 -11.30
C GLN A 533 -27.24 10.90 -11.00
N VAL A 534 -27.08 10.17 -9.90
CA VAL A 534 -25.80 9.54 -9.53
C VAL A 534 -25.37 8.49 -10.55
N THR A 535 -26.28 7.60 -10.96
CA THR A 535 -26.02 6.59 -12.00
C THR A 535 -25.62 7.25 -13.33
N ARG A 536 -26.26 8.37 -13.69
CA ARG A 536 -25.89 9.15 -14.87
C ARG A 536 -24.48 9.73 -14.77
N GLU A 537 -24.10 10.25 -13.61
CA GLU A 537 -22.76 10.81 -13.39
C GLU A 537 -21.67 9.75 -13.56
N VAL A 538 -21.88 8.55 -12.97
CA VAL A 538 -20.96 7.41 -13.12
C VAL A 538 -20.82 7.00 -14.59
N THR A 539 -21.94 6.82 -15.29
CA THR A 539 -21.94 6.36 -16.68
C THR A 539 -21.39 7.39 -17.67
N THR A 540 -21.60 8.69 -17.42
CA THR A 540 -21.02 9.78 -18.24
C THR A 540 -19.49 9.78 -18.17
N ARG A 541 -18.92 9.36 -17.03
CA ARG A 541 -17.48 9.25 -16.77
C ARG A 541 -16.89 7.89 -17.17
N ARG A 542 -17.48 7.21 -18.16
CA ARG A 542 -17.10 5.86 -18.60
C ARG A 542 -17.16 4.81 -17.49
N GLY A 543 -17.90 5.07 -16.42
CA GLY A 543 -18.05 4.15 -15.30
C GLY A 543 -18.96 2.97 -15.67
N ILE A 544 -18.54 1.76 -15.30
CA ILE A 544 -19.31 0.54 -15.45
C ILE A 544 -19.92 0.21 -14.09
N ILE A 545 -21.26 0.16 -14.03
CA ILE A 545 -21.97 -0.22 -12.80
C ILE A 545 -21.94 -1.74 -12.70
N GLU A 546 -21.37 -2.24 -11.60
CA GLU A 546 -21.27 -3.68 -11.30
C GLU A 546 -22.49 -4.16 -10.50
N ASP A 547 -22.91 -3.37 -9.51
CA ASP A 547 -23.99 -3.73 -8.59
C ASP A 547 -24.70 -2.49 -8.03
N MET A 548 -25.94 -2.67 -7.58
CA MET A 548 -26.76 -1.63 -6.94
C MET A 548 -27.55 -2.20 -5.75
N PRO A 549 -26.88 -2.62 -4.66
CA PRO A 549 -27.58 -3.09 -3.46
C PRO A 549 -28.46 -1.97 -2.88
N SER A 550 -29.73 -2.31 -2.65
CA SER A 550 -30.73 -1.43 -2.06
C SER A 550 -30.99 -1.85 -0.61
N GLU A 551 -30.80 -0.92 0.34
CA GLU A 551 -31.13 -1.09 1.75
C GLU A 551 -32.22 -0.07 2.13
N GLY A 552 -33.49 -0.45 1.92
CA GLY A 552 -34.65 0.40 2.22
C GLY A 552 -34.71 1.66 1.33
N SER A 553 -34.56 2.84 1.93
CA SER A 553 -34.64 4.14 1.25
C SER A 553 -33.32 4.61 0.63
N VAL A 554 -32.23 3.85 0.82
CA VAL A 554 -30.88 4.17 0.31
C VAL A 554 -30.44 3.05 -0.64
N THR A 555 -29.89 3.46 -1.78
CA THR A 555 -29.24 2.55 -2.74
C THR A 555 -27.77 2.91 -2.83
N THR A 556 -26.90 1.89 -2.84
CA THR A 556 -25.47 2.09 -3.08
C THR A 556 -25.14 1.67 -4.50
N VAL A 557 -24.70 2.61 -5.33
CA VAL A 557 -24.18 2.34 -6.67
C VAL A 557 -22.73 1.90 -6.54
N VAL A 558 -22.45 0.66 -6.93
CA VAL A 558 -21.10 0.09 -6.99
C VAL A 558 -20.67 0.03 -8.44
N GLY A 559 -19.62 0.76 -8.79
CA GLY A 559 -19.13 0.78 -10.16
C GLY A 559 -17.63 1.00 -10.27
N VAL A 560 -17.07 0.68 -11.41
CA VAL A 560 -15.65 0.86 -11.74
C VAL A 560 -15.53 2.04 -12.67
N ILE A 561 -14.66 3.01 -12.34
CA ILE A 561 -14.48 4.27 -13.07
C ILE A 561 -12.98 4.47 -13.35
N PRO A 562 -12.57 4.83 -14.58
CA PRO A 562 -11.19 5.23 -14.87
C PRO A 562 -10.80 6.48 -14.09
N ILE A 563 -9.61 6.51 -13.49
CA ILE A 563 -9.17 7.66 -12.68
C ILE A 563 -9.08 8.94 -13.53
N ALA A 564 -8.75 8.83 -14.81
CA ALA A 564 -8.73 9.97 -15.74
C ALA A 564 -10.07 10.70 -15.84
N GLU A 565 -11.17 9.98 -15.64
CA GLU A 565 -12.52 10.52 -15.70
C GLU A 565 -13.05 10.92 -14.33
N THR A 566 -12.21 10.96 -13.29
CA THR A 566 -12.66 11.20 -11.90
C THR A 566 -12.26 12.57 -11.36
N PHE A 567 -11.53 13.35 -12.16
CA PHE A 567 -11.23 14.73 -11.83
C PHE A 567 -12.52 15.55 -11.70
N GLY A 568 -12.65 16.29 -10.59
CA GLY A 568 -13.85 17.06 -10.26
C GLY A 568 -15.06 16.23 -9.82
N PHE A 569 -14.94 14.91 -9.72
CA PHE A 569 -16.05 14.01 -9.37
C PHE A 569 -16.72 14.37 -8.04
N SER A 570 -15.94 14.82 -7.04
CA SER A 570 -16.47 15.23 -5.74
C SER A 570 -17.47 16.39 -5.85
N ASN A 571 -17.24 17.33 -6.77
CA ASN A 571 -18.12 18.49 -6.93
C ASN A 571 -19.38 18.11 -7.69
N ASP A 572 -19.23 17.30 -8.74
CA ASP A 572 -20.34 16.90 -9.61
C ASP A 572 -21.30 15.95 -8.90
N ILE A 573 -20.78 14.99 -8.12
CA ILE A 573 -21.62 14.11 -7.29
C ILE A 573 -22.35 14.89 -6.18
N ARG A 574 -21.69 15.88 -5.57
CA ARG A 574 -22.37 16.75 -4.58
C ARG A 574 -23.47 17.56 -5.26
N ALA A 575 -23.23 18.12 -6.44
CA ALA A 575 -24.25 18.88 -7.17
C ALA A 575 -25.43 17.97 -7.59
N ALA A 576 -25.14 16.80 -8.16
CA ALA A 576 -26.13 15.82 -8.62
C ALA A 576 -27.00 15.26 -7.49
N SER A 577 -26.47 15.19 -6.26
CA SER A 577 -27.18 14.65 -5.09
C SER A 577 -27.64 15.70 -4.08
N GLN A 578 -27.46 17.00 -4.38
CA GLN A 578 -27.65 18.10 -3.41
C GLN A 578 -26.90 17.87 -2.08
N GLY A 579 -25.69 17.29 -2.17
CA GLY A 579 -24.85 16.99 -1.02
C GLY A 579 -25.28 15.77 -0.20
N ARG A 580 -26.23 14.97 -0.68
CA ARG A 580 -26.74 13.78 0.03
C ARG A 580 -26.00 12.48 -0.31
N ALA A 581 -25.19 12.47 -1.36
CA ALA A 581 -24.38 11.30 -1.70
C ALA A 581 -23.20 11.18 -0.74
N VAL A 582 -23.07 9.99 -0.16
CA VAL A 582 -21.87 9.54 0.53
C VAL A 582 -21.13 8.65 -0.44
N TRP A 583 -19.88 8.98 -0.74
CA TRP A 583 -19.09 8.22 -1.70
C TRP A 583 -17.70 7.93 -1.18
N ASN A 584 -17.15 6.84 -1.67
CA ASN A 584 -15.86 6.30 -1.28
C ASN A 584 -15.27 5.56 -2.48
N THR A 585 -13.94 5.53 -2.58
CA THR A 585 -13.24 4.82 -3.66
C THR A 585 -12.22 3.82 -3.12
N GLU A 586 -11.96 2.78 -3.89
CA GLU A 586 -10.89 1.80 -3.68
C GLU A 586 -10.13 1.61 -4.99
N ASN A 587 -8.81 1.50 -4.93
CA ASN A 587 -8.01 1.19 -6.11
C ASN A 587 -8.32 -0.24 -6.58
N LEU A 588 -8.72 -0.40 -7.84
CA LEU A 588 -8.97 -1.72 -8.44
C LEU A 588 -7.73 -2.27 -9.15
N GLY A 589 -6.87 -1.38 -9.66
CA GLY A 589 -5.68 -1.72 -10.42
C GLY A 589 -5.65 -1.01 -11.77
N PHE A 590 -5.14 -1.71 -12.79
CA PHE A 590 -4.96 -1.17 -14.12
C PHE A 590 -5.69 -2.05 -15.13
N GLU A 591 -6.38 -1.42 -16.08
CA GLU A 591 -7.05 -2.10 -17.19
C GLU A 591 -6.53 -1.57 -18.53
N ILE A 592 -6.72 -2.35 -19.60
CA ILE A 592 -6.28 -1.96 -20.93
C ILE A 592 -7.12 -0.75 -21.39
N LEU A 593 -6.42 0.33 -21.76
CA LEU A 593 -7.04 1.51 -22.34
C LEU A 593 -7.79 1.12 -23.62
N PRO A 594 -9.05 1.55 -23.81
CA PRO A 594 -9.80 1.29 -25.03
C PRO A 594 -9.02 1.69 -26.29
N PRO A 595 -8.98 0.85 -27.34
CA PRO A 595 -8.20 1.12 -28.55
C PRO A 595 -8.52 2.46 -29.22
N GLN A 596 -9.76 2.95 -29.10
CA GLN A 596 -10.20 4.22 -29.67
C GLN A 596 -9.55 5.44 -29.00
N LEU A 597 -9.09 5.29 -27.75
CA LEU A 597 -8.44 6.37 -26.99
C LEU A 597 -6.91 6.29 -27.06
N PHE A 598 -6.36 5.18 -27.55
CA PHE A 598 -4.93 4.90 -27.52
C PHE A 598 -4.10 6.01 -28.18
N ASP A 599 -4.36 6.33 -29.45
CA ASP A 599 -3.55 7.30 -30.20
C ASP A 599 -3.62 8.70 -29.59
N LYS A 600 -4.81 9.11 -29.11
CA LYS A 600 -5.02 10.40 -28.46
C LYS A 600 -4.22 10.51 -27.16
N VAL A 601 -4.41 9.55 -26.26
CA VAL A 601 -3.79 9.56 -24.92
C VAL A 601 -2.26 9.41 -25.04
N VAL A 602 -1.79 8.52 -25.90
CA VAL A 602 -0.35 8.35 -26.16
C VAL A 602 0.26 9.62 -26.74
N GLY A 603 -0.42 10.24 -27.72
CA GLY A 603 0.03 11.50 -28.30
C GLY A 603 0.14 12.62 -27.27
N GLU A 604 -0.85 12.77 -26.39
CA GLU A 604 -0.85 13.77 -25.30
C GLU A 604 0.30 13.53 -24.29
N ILE A 605 0.50 12.28 -23.86
CA ILE A 605 1.59 11.94 -22.92
C ILE A 605 2.96 12.21 -23.57
N ARG A 606 3.14 11.82 -24.83
CA ARG A 606 4.40 12.01 -25.56
C ARG A 606 4.71 13.48 -25.79
N GLN A 607 3.73 14.27 -26.22
CA GLN A 607 3.90 15.72 -26.38
C GLN A 607 4.28 16.39 -25.06
N ARG A 608 3.62 16.02 -23.95
CA ARG A 608 3.96 16.53 -22.61
C ARG A 608 5.40 16.22 -22.21
N LYS A 609 5.91 15.04 -22.57
CA LYS A 609 7.30 14.62 -22.32
C LYS A 609 8.29 15.16 -23.35
N GLY A 610 7.86 16.00 -24.30
CA GLY A 610 8.71 16.54 -25.36
C GLY A 610 9.11 15.52 -26.43
N LEU A 611 8.37 14.42 -26.54
CA LEU A 611 8.57 13.36 -27.54
C LEU A 611 7.70 13.60 -28.78
N LYS A 612 8.04 12.94 -29.89
CA LYS A 612 7.18 12.93 -31.09
C LYS A 612 5.83 12.30 -30.75
N PRO A 613 4.68 12.80 -31.24
CA PRO A 613 3.36 12.27 -30.87
C PRO A 613 3.17 10.78 -31.19
N GLU A 614 3.76 10.30 -32.28
CA GLU A 614 3.68 8.90 -32.69
C GLU A 614 4.74 8.05 -31.97
N PRO A 615 4.38 6.84 -31.48
CA PRO A 615 5.33 5.90 -30.91
C PRO A 615 6.32 5.41 -31.97
N ASN A 616 7.52 5.03 -31.52
CA ASN A 616 8.53 4.51 -32.45
C ASN A 616 8.09 3.15 -32.99
N PRO A 617 8.21 2.89 -34.31
CA PRO A 617 7.90 1.60 -34.88
C PRO A 617 8.88 0.53 -34.41
N GLU A 618 8.52 -0.75 -34.56
CA GLU A 618 9.40 -1.88 -34.24
C GLU A 618 10.79 -1.76 -34.92
N SER A 619 10.83 -1.27 -36.17
CA SER A 619 12.07 -1.09 -36.94
C SER A 619 13.06 -0.12 -36.30
N TYR A 620 12.59 0.86 -35.52
CA TYR A 620 13.45 1.80 -34.81
C TYR A 620 14.38 1.09 -33.80
N TYR A 621 13.95 -0.06 -33.27
CA TYR A 621 14.72 -0.82 -32.29
C TYR A 621 15.62 -1.89 -32.92
N ALA A 622 15.50 -2.12 -34.24
CA ALA A 622 16.29 -3.11 -34.98
C ALA A 622 17.60 -2.55 -35.57
N ASP A 623 17.69 -1.22 -35.65
CA ASP A 623 18.83 -0.41 -36.08
C ASP A 623 19.78 -0.09 -34.92
#